data_AF-A0A929V323-F1
#
_entry.id   AF-A0A929V323-F1
#
_cell.length_a   1.000
_cell.length_b   1.000
_cell.length_c   1.000
_cell.angle_alpha   90.00
_cell.angle_beta   90.00
_cell.angle_gamma   90.00
#
_symmetry.space_group_name_H-M   'P 1'
#
loop_
_entity.id
_entity.type
_entity.pdbx_description
1 polymer ?
#
loop_
_entity_poly.entity_id
_entity_poly.type
_entity_poly.pdbx_seq_one_letter_code
_entity_poly.pdbx_strand_id
1 'polypeptide(L)'
;MIGIDICNISRFSNMKNIDKFLDRYFTYDETNYILNTGNRDETIAGIFSLKEAFVKAIGTGFGSVSPIDVEIIHNFSGKPDLIIHNEIVKKIEGISCSVSHDGDYAIAVVEVKLLNVKYENIDVYEIKKLMPSRNKDGHKGDFGKVGIIGGSIGMSGSVDLCAKSSLRTGSGLVYNICPKSISDILEVKAIENIILPIS
;
A
#
# COMPACT_ATOMS: atom_id res chain seq x y z
N MET A 1 -2.28 -4.43 13.25
CA MET A 1 -1.89 -4.87 11.90
C MET A 1 -2.40 -3.86 10.88
N ILE A 2 -1.72 -3.69 9.74
CA ILE A 2 -2.08 -2.70 8.72
C ILE A 2 -2.25 -3.42 7.38
N GLY A 3 -3.26 -3.02 6.62
CA GLY A 3 -3.46 -3.42 5.24
C GLY A 3 -3.61 -2.20 4.33
N ILE A 4 -3.12 -2.34 3.11
CA ILE A 4 -3.15 -1.30 2.07
C ILE A 4 -3.65 -1.91 0.76
N ASP A 5 -4.48 -1.15 0.06
CA ASP A 5 -4.92 -1.51 -1.28
C ASP A 5 -5.03 -0.28 -2.18
N ILE A 6 -4.82 -0.50 -3.48
CA ILE A 6 -4.98 0.51 -4.51
C ILE A 6 -5.81 -0.06 -5.65
N CYS A 7 -6.80 0.71 -6.09
CA CYS A 7 -7.74 0.32 -7.11
C CYS A 7 -7.78 1.37 -8.22
N ASN A 8 -7.72 0.91 -9.47
CA ASN A 8 -7.97 1.76 -10.62
C ASN A 8 -9.47 2.09 -10.72
N ILE A 9 -9.82 3.36 -10.94
CA ILE A 9 -11.20 3.85 -10.92
C ILE A 9 -11.89 3.55 -12.26
N SER A 10 -11.26 3.89 -13.38
CA SER A 10 -11.81 3.72 -14.74
C SER A 10 -12.10 2.27 -15.12
N ARG A 11 -11.56 1.28 -14.39
CA ARG A 11 -11.92 -0.13 -14.56
C ARG A 11 -13.42 -0.40 -14.36
N PHE A 12 -14.08 0.37 -13.51
CA PHE A 12 -15.51 0.15 -13.19
C PHE A 12 -16.44 0.73 -14.26
N SER A 13 -16.05 1.82 -14.93
CA SER A 13 -16.79 2.36 -16.08
C SER A 13 -16.85 1.35 -17.23
N ASN A 14 -15.77 0.60 -17.41
CA ASN A 14 -15.60 -0.36 -18.52
C ASN A 14 -16.06 -1.79 -18.18
N MET A 15 -16.56 -2.02 -16.97
CA MET A 15 -16.89 -3.35 -16.49
C MET A 15 -18.25 -3.83 -17.03
N LYS A 16 -18.24 -4.82 -17.93
CA LYS A 16 -19.46 -5.37 -18.56
C LYS A 16 -20.46 -6.01 -17.58
N ASN A 17 -19.98 -6.57 -16.46
CA ASN A 17 -20.80 -7.28 -15.47
C ASN A 17 -20.79 -6.55 -14.13
N ILE A 18 -20.93 -5.22 -14.15
CA ILE A 18 -20.86 -4.41 -12.94
C ILE A 18 -21.92 -4.82 -11.92
N ASP A 19 -23.13 -5.18 -12.34
CA ASP A 19 -24.21 -5.57 -11.43
C ASP A 19 -23.84 -6.83 -10.62
N LYS A 20 -23.36 -7.88 -11.30
CA LYS A 20 -22.87 -9.09 -10.62
C LYS A 20 -21.68 -8.84 -9.71
N PHE A 21 -20.87 -7.83 -10.04
CA PHE A 21 -19.76 -7.42 -9.20
C PHE A 21 -20.28 -6.70 -7.93
N LEU A 22 -21.24 -5.79 -8.08
CA LEU A 22 -21.89 -5.12 -6.96
C LEU A 22 -22.57 -6.14 -6.03
N ASP A 23 -23.36 -7.06 -6.59
CA ASP A 23 -24.04 -8.13 -5.83
C ASP A 23 -23.09 -9.01 -5.01
N ARG A 24 -21.86 -9.21 -5.53
CA ARG A 24 -20.87 -10.08 -4.89
C ARG A 24 -20.05 -9.34 -3.83
N TYR A 25 -19.74 -8.08 -4.06
CA TYR A 25 -18.73 -7.35 -3.27
C TYR A 25 -19.31 -6.31 -2.33
N PHE A 26 -20.57 -5.90 -2.51
CA PHE A 26 -21.18 -4.78 -1.82
C PHE A 26 -22.46 -5.21 -1.12
N THR A 27 -22.73 -4.61 0.03
CA THR A 27 -24.02 -4.76 0.71
C THR A 27 -25.10 -4.00 -0.05
N TYR A 28 -26.36 -4.26 0.32
CA TYR A 28 -27.49 -3.51 -0.21
C TYR A 28 -27.35 -2.01 0.06
N ASP A 29 -26.95 -1.64 1.28
CA ASP A 29 -26.83 -0.23 1.70
C ASP A 29 -25.65 0.48 1.01
N GLU A 30 -24.52 -0.21 0.82
CA GLU A 30 -23.41 0.31 0.01
C GLU A 30 -23.81 0.51 -1.44
N THR A 31 -24.55 -0.45 -2.03
CA THR A 31 -25.04 -0.34 -3.40
C THR A 31 -25.99 0.85 -3.55
N ASN A 32 -26.91 1.04 -2.60
CA ASN A 32 -27.77 2.22 -2.58
C ASN A 32 -26.97 3.51 -2.47
N TYR A 33 -25.94 3.56 -1.62
CA TYR A 33 -25.07 4.73 -1.51
C TYR A 33 -24.35 5.02 -2.84
N ILE A 34 -23.80 3.99 -3.48
CA ILE A 34 -23.13 4.08 -4.79
C ILE A 34 -24.08 4.63 -5.87
N LEU A 35 -25.34 4.19 -5.89
CA LEU A 35 -26.32 4.62 -6.90
C LEU A 35 -26.80 6.07 -6.68
N ASN A 36 -26.72 6.59 -5.46
CA ASN A 36 -27.17 7.93 -5.11
C ASN A 36 -26.04 8.98 -5.07
N THR A 37 -24.79 8.57 -5.28
CA THR A 37 -23.64 9.50 -5.35
C THR A 37 -23.43 10.06 -6.77
N GLY A 38 -22.89 11.28 -6.87
CA GLY A 38 -22.45 11.87 -8.14
C GLY A 38 -21.17 11.24 -8.71
N ASN A 39 -20.39 10.56 -7.86
CA ASN A 39 -19.08 10.00 -8.20
C ASN A 39 -19.08 8.48 -8.08
N ARG A 40 -19.94 7.81 -8.84
CA ARG A 40 -20.21 6.36 -8.74
C ARG A 40 -18.94 5.52 -8.75
N ASP A 41 -18.10 5.67 -9.77
CA ASP A 41 -16.95 4.78 -9.99
C ASP A 41 -15.83 5.04 -8.96
N GLU A 42 -15.62 6.30 -8.54
CA GLU A 42 -14.70 6.64 -7.44
C GLU A 42 -15.16 5.98 -6.14
N THR A 43 -16.47 6.04 -5.87
CA THR A 43 -17.06 5.47 -4.66
C THR A 43 -16.92 3.94 -4.65
N ILE A 44 -17.18 3.28 -5.78
CA ILE A 44 -16.96 1.82 -5.94
C ILE A 44 -15.49 1.50 -5.67
N ALA A 45 -14.56 2.26 -6.26
CA ALA A 45 -13.13 2.03 -6.09
C ALA A 45 -12.67 2.21 -4.64
N GLY A 46 -13.13 3.28 -3.97
CA GLY A 46 -12.79 3.58 -2.59
C GLY A 46 -13.30 2.51 -1.62
N ILE A 47 -14.57 2.15 -1.71
CA ILE A 47 -15.18 1.09 -0.88
C ILE A 47 -14.49 -0.26 -1.13
N PHE A 48 -14.30 -0.63 -2.40
CA PHE A 48 -13.62 -1.89 -2.74
C PHE A 48 -12.19 -1.95 -2.16
N SER A 49 -11.44 -0.85 -2.28
CA SER A 49 -10.08 -0.76 -1.74
C SER A 49 -10.07 -0.88 -0.22
N LEU A 50 -11.04 -0.28 0.48
CA LEU A 50 -11.17 -0.41 1.93
C LEU A 50 -11.41 -1.86 2.36
N LYS A 51 -12.28 -2.59 1.64
CA LYS A 51 -12.55 -4.01 1.93
C LYS A 51 -11.31 -4.88 1.70
N GLU A 52 -10.61 -4.71 0.58
CA GLU A 52 -9.35 -5.40 0.28
C GLU A 52 -8.27 -5.09 1.34
N ALA A 53 -8.10 -3.81 1.68
CA ALA A 53 -7.17 -3.38 2.72
C ALA A 53 -7.49 -4.02 4.08
N PHE A 54 -8.77 -4.12 4.45
CA PHE A 54 -9.19 -4.80 5.67
C PHE A 54 -8.83 -6.30 5.67
N VAL A 55 -9.17 -7.05 4.61
CA VAL A 55 -8.88 -8.50 4.57
C VAL A 55 -7.39 -8.80 4.49
N LYS A 56 -6.58 -7.85 4.00
CA LYS A 56 -5.11 -7.88 4.10
C LYS A 56 -4.63 -7.60 5.53
N ALA A 57 -5.21 -6.62 6.21
CA ALA A 57 -4.84 -6.26 7.58
C ALA A 57 -5.04 -7.43 8.56
N ILE A 58 -6.10 -8.23 8.38
CA ILE A 58 -6.38 -9.43 9.18
C ILE A 58 -5.72 -10.71 8.66
N GLY A 59 -5.05 -10.65 7.50
CA GLY A 59 -4.27 -11.75 6.93
C GLY A 59 -5.07 -12.93 6.35
N THR A 60 -6.36 -12.76 6.04
CA THR A 60 -7.22 -13.84 5.53
C THR A 60 -7.47 -13.79 4.02
N GLY A 61 -7.42 -12.59 3.43
CA GLY A 61 -8.03 -12.35 2.12
C GLY A 61 -9.55 -12.62 2.12
N PHE A 62 -10.17 -12.57 0.94
CA PHE A 62 -11.61 -12.89 0.75
C PHE A 62 -11.94 -14.39 0.69
N GLY A 63 -11.01 -15.26 1.09
CA GLY A 63 -11.29 -16.70 1.19
C GLY A 63 -12.10 -17.05 2.43
N SER A 64 -11.70 -16.50 3.58
CA SER A 64 -12.31 -16.80 4.89
C SER A 64 -13.33 -15.75 5.36
N VAL A 65 -13.36 -14.59 4.69
CA VAL A 65 -14.28 -13.49 4.98
C VAL A 65 -14.96 -13.11 3.67
N SER A 66 -16.29 -13.10 3.64
CA SER A 66 -17.01 -12.68 2.45
C SER A 66 -16.88 -11.16 2.29
N PRO A 67 -16.76 -10.61 1.07
CA PRO A 67 -16.76 -9.16 0.87
C PRO A 67 -17.96 -8.44 1.49
N ILE A 68 -19.15 -9.06 1.47
CA ILE A 68 -20.36 -8.50 2.07
C ILE A 68 -20.38 -8.57 3.60
N ASP A 69 -19.48 -9.35 4.22
CA ASP A 69 -19.30 -9.36 5.68
C ASP A 69 -18.60 -8.09 6.18
N VAL A 70 -18.03 -7.30 5.26
CA VAL A 70 -17.30 -6.07 5.54
C VAL A 70 -18.07 -4.92 4.90
N GLU A 71 -18.77 -4.13 5.68
CA GLU A 71 -19.58 -3.01 5.20
C GLU A 71 -18.91 -1.67 5.50
N ILE A 72 -18.86 -0.79 4.50
CA ILE A 72 -18.32 0.56 4.61
C ILE A 72 -19.46 1.54 4.79
N ILE A 73 -19.45 2.24 5.92
CA ILE A 73 -20.36 3.35 6.21
C ILE A 73 -19.61 4.67 6.20
N HIS A 74 -20.29 5.77 5.91
CA HIS A 74 -19.73 7.12 5.98
C HIS A 74 -20.48 7.93 7.03
N ASN A 75 -19.74 8.56 7.94
CA ASN A 75 -20.36 9.44 8.94
C ASN A 75 -20.70 10.82 8.34
N PHE A 76 -21.36 11.69 9.12
CA PHE A 76 -21.76 13.04 8.70
C PHE A 76 -20.60 13.93 8.20
N SER A 77 -19.37 13.63 8.62
CA SER A 77 -18.16 14.34 8.19
C SER A 77 -17.53 13.72 6.93
N GLY A 78 -18.14 12.68 6.37
CA GLY A 78 -17.64 11.95 5.19
C GLY A 78 -16.50 10.98 5.49
N LYS A 79 -16.10 10.79 6.75
CA LYS A 79 -15.06 9.81 7.10
C LYS A 79 -15.66 8.39 7.01
N PRO A 80 -14.98 7.44 6.34
CA PRO A 80 -15.41 6.05 6.30
C PRO A 80 -15.16 5.34 7.64
N ASP A 81 -16.05 4.42 7.99
CA ASP A 81 -15.91 3.46 9.08
C ASP A 81 -16.36 2.07 8.58
N LEU A 82 -15.91 0.99 9.25
CA LEU A 82 -16.18 -0.40 8.86
C LEU A 82 -17.11 -1.07 9.88
N ILE A 83 -18.16 -1.73 9.39
CA ILE A 83 -19.00 -2.66 10.15
C ILE A 83 -18.66 -4.09 9.68
N ILE A 84 -18.35 -4.98 10.63
CA ILE A 84 -18.00 -6.36 10.34
C ILE A 84 -19.11 -7.28 10.84
N HIS A 85 -19.77 -7.97 9.92
CA HIS A 85 -20.94 -8.82 10.19
C HIS A 85 -20.58 -10.27 10.57
N ASN A 86 -19.34 -10.67 10.33
CA ASN A 86 -18.85 -12.02 10.62
C ASN A 86 -18.24 -12.12 12.02
N GLU A 87 -18.20 -13.33 12.56
CA GLU A 87 -17.57 -13.77 13.80
C GLU A 87 -16.13 -13.27 14.01
N ILE A 88 -15.39 -12.92 12.95
CA ILE A 88 -14.05 -12.31 13.07
C ILE A 88 -14.05 -11.00 13.87
N VAL A 89 -15.18 -10.28 13.91
CA VAL A 89 -15.34 -9.07 14.75
C VAL A 89 -15.03 -9.35 16.21
N LYS A 90 -15.28 -10.58 16.71
CA LYS A 90 -14.98 -10.98 18.09
C LYS A 90 -13.49 -11.03 18.39
N LYS A 91 -12.62 -10.96 17.38
CA LYS A 91 -11.15 -10.89 17.52
C LYS A 91 -10.62 -9.48 17.33
N ILE A 92 -11.46 -8.50 17.03
CA ILE A 92 -11.08 -7.13 16.70
C ILE A 92 -11.40 -6.23 17.89
N GLU A 93 -10.39 -5.51 18.37
CA GLU A 93 -10.51 -4.51 19.43
C GLU A 93 -10.85 -3.12 18.85
N GLY A 94 -10.34 -2.81 17.66
CA GLY A 94 -10.58 -1.53 17.02
C GLY A 94 -10.16 -1.52 15.56
N ILE A 95 -10.84 -0.69 14.77
CA ILE A 95 -10.56 -0.47 13.35
C ILE A 95 -10.39 1.03 13.13
N SER A 96 -9.43 1.40 12.31
CA SER A 96 -9.31 2.75 11.77
C SER A 96 -8.99 2.66 10.29
N CYS A 97 -9.62 3.51 9.49
CA CYS A 97 -9.42 3.47 8.05
C CYS A 97 -9.37 4.88 7.45
N SER A 98 -8.79 4.95 6.26
CA SER A 98 -8.74 6.14 5.44
C SER A 98 -8.75 5.73 3.98
N VAL A 99 -9.38 6.56 3.16
CA VAL A 99 -9.41 6.41 1.70
C VAL A 99 -9.10 7.76 1.07
N SER A 100 -8.37 7.73 -0.04
CA SER A 100 -8.07 8.92 -0.83
C SER A 100 -8.16 8.57 -2.32
N HIS A 101 -8.41 9.58 -3.14
CA HIS A 101 -8.51 9.46 -4.58
C HIS A 101 -7.54 10.48 -5.20
N ASP A 102 -6.74 10.03 -6.17
CA ASP A 102 -5.86 10.90 -6.96
C ASP A 102 -5.79 10.39 -8.40
N GLY A 103 -6.14 11.26 -9.36
CA GLY A 103 -6.27 10.89 -10.76
C GLY A 103 -7.24 9.71 -10.97
N ASP A 104 -6.73 8.61 -11.53
CA ASP A 104 -7.51 7.41 -11.86
C ASP A 104 -7.35 6.28 -10.82
N TYR A 105 -6.97 6.63 -9.58
CA TYR A 105 -6.72 5.66 -8.52
C TYR A 105 -7.38 6.04 -7.20
N ALA A 106 -7.94 5.02 -6.54
CA ALA A 106 -8.34 5.05 -5.14
C ALA A 106 -7.30 4.27 -4.32
N ILE A 107 -6.87 4.82 -3.19
CA ILE A 107 -5.98 4.14 -2.24
C ILE A 107 -6.63 4.10 -0.87
N ALA A 108 -6.57 2.94 -0.23
CA ALA A 108 -7.13 2.73 1.10
C ALA A 108 -6.08 2.15 2.05
N VAL A 109 -6.12 2.63 3.29
CA VAL A 109 -5.33 2.10 4.40
C VAL A 109 -6.27 1.73 5.53
N VAL A 110 -6.12 0.53 6.06
CA VAL A 110 -6.89 0.02 7.20
C VAL A 110 -5.93 -0.48 8.27
N GLU A 111 -6.08 0.04 9.49
CA GLU A 111 -5.47 -0.46 10.69
C GLU A 111 -6.50 -1.29 11.47
N VAL A 112 -6.11 -2.51 11.85
CA VAL A 112 -6.89 -3.39 12.72
C VAL A 112 -6.09 -3.68 13.97
N LYS A 113 -6.67 -3.40 15.14
CA LYS A 113 -6.20 -3.85 16.44
C LYS A 113 -6.90 -5.15 16.77
N LEU A 114 -6.13 -6.23 16.92
CA LEU A 114 -6.64 -7.56 17.25
C LEU A 114 -6.51 -7.81 18.76
N LEU A 115 -7.52 -8.46 19.34
CA LEU A 115 -7.49 -8.90 20.73
C LEU A 115 -6.36 -9.89 20.98
N ASN A 116 -5.77 -9.82 22.18
CA ASN A 116 -4.74 -10.74 22.67
C ASN A 116 -3.45 -10.80 21.83
N VAL A 117 -3.22 -9.83 20.95
CA VAL A 117 -1.90 -9.63 20.35
C VAL A 117 -1.02 -8.92 21.36
N LYS A 118 -0.05 -9.63 21.92
CA LYS A 118 1.00 -9.00 22.73
C LYS A 118 1.87 -8.16 21.81
N TYR A 119 1.75 -6.85 21.91
CA TYR A 119 2.74 -5.93 21.37
C TYR A 119 3.86 -5.80 22.39
N GLU A 120 5.05 -6.32 22.05
CA GLU A 120 6.25 -5.87 22.73
C GLU A 120 6.56 -4.48 22.19
N ASN A 121 6.36 -3.45 23.01
CA ASN A 121 6.80 -2.11 22.68
C ASN A 121 8.33 -2.09 22.80
N ILE A 122 9.00 -2.33 21.68
CA ILE A 122 10.45 -2.23 21.60
C ILE A 122 10.80 -0.74 21.61
N ASP A 123 11.48 -0.31 22.66
CA ASP A 123 11.99 1.04 22.78
C ASP A 123 13.10 1.28 21.74
N VAL A 124 13.27 2.54 21.31
CA VAL A 124 14.32 2.98 20.39
C VAL A 124 15.72 2.51 20.86
N TYR A 125 15.98 2.47 22.17
CA TYR A 125 17.26 1.95 22.68
C TYR A 125 17.41 0.42 22.50
N GLU A 126 16.32 -0.33 22.51
CA GLU A 126 16.31 -1.77 22.23
C GLU A 126 16.41 -2.05 20.72
N ILE A 127 15.73 -1.27 19.86
CA ILE A 127 15.91 -1.33 18.40
C ILE A 127 17.38 -1.10 18.03
N LYS A 128 18.04 -0.14 18.68
CA LYS A 128 19.47 0.13 18.45
C LYS A 128 20.36 -1.08 18.72
N LYS A 129 19.99 -1.96 19.67
CA LYS A 129 20.73 -3.19 19.97
C LYS A 129 20.52 -4.28 18.92
N LEU A 130 19.38 -4.27 18.21
CA LEU A 130 19.11 -5.18 17.10
C LEU A 130 19.81 -4.76 15.81
N MET A 131 20.19 -3.49 15.68
CA MET A 131 20.94 -3.01 14.53
C MET A 131 22.39 -3.50 14.57
N PRO A 132 22.98 -3.90 13.43
CA PRO A 132 24.38 -4.28 13.38
C PRO A 132 25.27 -3.10 13.80
N SER A 133 26.24 -3.36 14.67
CA SER A 133 27.22 -2.35 15.05
C SER A 133 28.06 -1.96 13.83
N ARG A 134 28.04 -0.68 13.45
CA ARG A 134 28.89 -0.21 12.36
C ARG A 134 30.35 -0.17 12.83
N ASN A 135 31.24 -0.81 12.07
CA ASN A 135 32.66 -0.61 12.26
C ASN A 135 32.98 0.86 12.01
N LYS A 136 33.71 1.50 12.95
CA LYS A 136 34.10 2.91 12.84
C LYS A 136 35.02 3.18 11.66
N ASP A 137 35.78 2.17 11.24
CA ASP A 137 36.67 2.22 10.08
C ASP A 137 36.03 1.63 8.81
N GLY A 138 34.73 1.33 8.86
CA GLY A 138 34.02 0.71 7.73
C GLY A 138 33.81 1.70 6.58
N HIS A 139 34.00 1.23 5.35
CA HIS A 139 33.75 1.99 4.13
C HIS A 139 32.49 1.53 3.42
N LYS A 140 32.11 2.24 2.34
CA LYS A 140 30.92 1.94 1.51
C LYS A 140 30.79 0.47 1.05
N GLY A 141 31.88 -0.29 1.04
CA GLY A 141 31.86 -1.71 0.65
C GLY A 141 31.36 -2.65 1.75
N ASP A 142 31.38 -2.22 3.01
CA ASP A 142 31.15 -3.06 4.18
C ASP A 142 29.68 -3.13 4.61
N PHE A 143 28.88 -2.13 4.19
CA PHE A 143 27.48 -1.96 4.62
C PHE A 143 26.48 -2.53 3.59
N GLY A 144 26.87 -3.60 2.91
CA GLY A 144 26.02 -4.27 1.92
C GLY A 144 25.91 -3.54 0.58
N LYS A 145 25.41 -4.27 -0.42
CA LYS A 145 25.23 -3.78 -1.79
C LYS A 145 23.81 -4.06 -2.24
N VAL A 146 23.16 -3.07 -2.84
CA VAL A 146 21.80 -3.19 -3.39
C VAL A 146 21.86 -2.94 -4.89
N GLY A 147 21.29 -3.85 -5.68
CA GLY A 147 21.08 -3.66 -7.11
C GLY A 147 19.60 -3.44 -7.40
N ILE A 148 19.28 -2.34 -8.08
CA ILE A 148 17.94 -1.95 -8.50
C ILE A 148 17.89 -2.07 -10.01
N ILE A 149 17.08 -2.98 -10.53
CA ILE A 149 16.95 -3.23 -11.96
C ILE A 149 15.58 -2.72 -12.42
N GLY A 150 15.57 -1.78 -13.36
CA GLY A 150 14.32 -1.30 -13.96
C GLY A 150 14.38 0.12 -14.50
N GLY A 151 13.19 0.71 -14.62
CA GLY A 151 12.98 2.03 -15.21
C GLY A 151 12.79 1.98 -16.73
N SER A 152 12.14 3.02 -17.24
CA SER A 152 11.91 3.25 -18.66
C SER A 152 11.77 4.75 -18.93
N ILE A 153 11.71 5.14 -20.20
CA ILE A 153 11.41 6.54 -20.58
C ILE A 153 10.09 6.94 -19.93
N GLY A 154 10.08 8.08 -19.23
CA GLY A 154 8.93 8.56 -18.46
C GLY A 154 8.80 7.96 -17.04
N MET A 155 9.54 6.91 -16.69
CA MET A 155 9.47 6.22 -15.39
C MET A 155 10.82 6.11 -14.67
N SER A 156 11.82 6.93 -15.04
CA SER A 156 13.14 6.95 -14.39
C SER A 156 13.06 7.30 -12.90
N GLY A 157 12.02 8.02 -12.47
CA GLY A 157 11.79 8.33 -11.06
C GLY A 157 11.66 7.10 -10.15
N SER A 158 11.16 5.97 -10.67
CA SER A 158 10.96 4.75 -9.87
C SER A 158 12.28 4.21 -9.31
N VAL A 159 13.28 4.02 -10.17
CA VAL A 159 14.60 3.52 -9.77
C VAL A 159 15.40 4.53 -8.96
N ASP A 160 15.22 5.83 -9.20
CA ASP A 160 15.80 6.92 -8.40
C ASP A 160 15.24 6.92 -6.96
N LEU A 161 13.92 6.74 -6.80
CA LEU A 161 13.25 6.64 -5.49
C LEU A 161 13.70 5.41 -4.72
N CYS A 162 13.77 4.25 -5.38
CA CYS A 162 14.31 3.03 -4.77
C CYS A 162 15.75 3.26 -4.29
N ALA A 163 16.59 3.89 -5.11
CA ALA A 163 18.00 4.11 -4.76
C ALA A 163 18.17 5.01 -3.54
N LYS A 164 17.44 6.13 -3.50
CA LYS A 164 17.42 7.05 -2.36
C LYS A 164 16.93 6.35 -1.09
N SER A 165 15.93 5.49 -1.21
CA SER A 165 15.40 4.72 -0.08
C SER A 165 16.44 3.73 0.44
N SER A 166 17.12 2.99 -0.44
CA SER A 166 18.20 2.06 -0.06
C SER A 166 19.39 2.74 0.59
N LEU A 167 19.78 3.93 0.14
CA LEU A 167 20.83 4.74 0.78
C LEU A 167 20.39 5.20 2.18
N ARG A 168 19.15 5.69 2.32
CA ARG A 168 18.59 6.13 3.60
C ARG A 168 18.47 5.00 4.62
N THR A 169 18.19 3.77 4.19
CA THR A 169 18.18 2.59 5.08
C THR A 169 19.59 2.11 5.45
N GLY A 170 20.63 2.69 4.86
CA GLY A 170 22.01 2.51 5.28
C GLY A 170 22.84 1.58 4.40
N SER A 171 22.39 1.27 3.18
CA SER A 171 23.16 0.48 2.21
C SER A 171 24.47 1.18 1.84
N GLY A 172 25.56 0.45 1.81
CA GLY A 172 26.88 1.00 1.49
C GLY A 172 27.08 1.32 0.01
N LEU A 173 26.63 0.43 -0.88
CA LEU A 173 26.61 0.67 -2.33
C LEU A 173 25.23 0.39 -2.90
N VAL A 174 24.77 1.29 -3.77
CA VAL A 174 23.50 1.16 -4.48
C VAL A 174 23.74 1.31 -5.96
N TYR A 175 23.31 0.33 -6.75
CA TYR A 175 23.48 0.28 -8.19
C TYR A 175 22.14 0.36 -8.88
N ASN A 176 21.95 1.36 -9.73
CA ASN A 176 20.80 1.44 -10.63
C ASN A 176 21.19 0.83 -11.97
N ILE A 177 20.65 -0.35 -12.25
CA ILE A 177 20.82 -1.08 -13.49
C ILE A 177 19.61 -0.74 -14.37
N CYS A 178 19.82 0.12 -15.37
CA CYS A 178 18.74 0.72 -16.14
C CYS A 178 19.03 0.72 -17.65
N PRO A 179 18.01 0.81 -18.52
CA PRO A 179 18.23 1.01 -19.95
C PRO A 179 19.06 2.26 -20.23
N LYS A 180 19.94 2.19 -21.23
CA LYS A 180 20.77 3.33 -21.66
C LYS A 180 19.95 4.56 -22.07
N SER A 181 18.70 4.39 -22.48
CA SER A 181 17.80 5.49 -22.84
C SER A 181 17.43 6.41 -21.67
N ILE A 182 17.69 6.01 -20.42
CA ILE A 182 17.39 6.81 -19.22
C ILE A 182 18.60 7.08 -18.32
N SER A 183 19.80 6.65 -18.72
CA SER A 183 21.01 6.80 -17.90
C SER A 183 21.31 8.25 -17.58
N ASP A 184 21.29 9.13 -18.58
CA ASP A 184 21.67 10.53 -18.42
C ASP A 184 20.75 11.25 -17.41
N ILE A 185 19.45 10.94 -17.44
CA ILE A 185 18.48 11.49 -16.49
C ILE A 185 18.80 11.02 -15.07
N LEU A 186 19.21 9.77 -14.90
CA LEU A 186 19.55 9.20 -13.61
C LEU A 186 20.90 9.68 -13.10
N GLU A 187 21.88 9.86 -13.99
CA GLU A 187 23.21 10.38 -13.65
C GLU A 187 23.13 11.82 -13.14
N VAL A 188 22.28 12.66 -13.73
CA VAL A 188 22.02 14.02 -13.22
C VAL A 188 21.41 13.99 -11.81
N LYS A 189 20.61 12.96 -11.50
CA LYS A 189 19.95 12.81 -10.19
C LYS A 189 20.78 12.06 -9.15
N ALA A 190 21.84 11.37 -9.58
CA ALA A 190 22.63 10.50 -8.74
C ALA A 190 23.47 11.34 -7.76
N ILE A 191 23.26 11.10 -6.47
CA ILE A 191 24.09 11.70 -5.42
C ILE A 191 25.18 10.72 -4.99
N GLU A 192 24.78 9.49 -4.66
CA GLU A 192 25.71 8.44 -4.18
C GLU A 192 25.52 7.09 -4.88
N ASN A 193 24.36 6.86 -5.48
CA ASN A 193 24.06 5.64 -6.22
C ASN A 193 24.77 5.61 -7.58
N ILE A 194 25.22 4.42 -7.98
CA ILE A 194 25.99 4.18 -9.20
C ILE A 194 25.03 3.82 -10.32
N ILE A 195 25.12 4.51 -11.46
CA ILE A 195 24.32 4.19 -12.65
C ILE A 195 25.08 3.17 -13.50
N LEU A 196 24.44 2.03 -13.75
CA LEU A 196 24.94 0.94 -14.59
C LEU A 196 24.00 0.79 -15.79
N PRO A 197 24.24 1.55 -16.88
CA PRO A 197 23.43 1.42 -18.08
C PRO A 197 23.63 0.04 -18.72
N ILE A 198 22.53 -0.61 -19.07
CA ILE A 198 22.52 -1.83 -19.87
C ILE A 198 21.95 -1.53 -21.26
N SER A 199 22.56 -2.18 -22.26
CA SER A 199 22.27 -2.05 -23.69
C SER A 199 20.96 -2.69 -24.09
#